data_AF-A0A2E3Q8R0-F1
#
_entry.id   AF-A0A2E3Q8R0-F1
#
_cell.length_a   1.000
_cell.length_b   1.000
_cell.length_c   1.000
_cell.angle_alpha   90.00
_cell.angle_beta   90.00
_cell.angle_gamma   90.00
#
_symmetry.space_group_name_H-M   'P 1'
#
loop_
_entity.id
_entity.type
_entity.pdbx_description
1 polymer ?
#
loop_
_entity_poly.entity_id
_entity_poly.type
_entity_poly.pdbx_seq_one_letter_code
_entity_poly.pdbx_strand_id
1 'polypeptide(L)'
;MVNIDDDHYKKLSENYKGEQTFEVRTVSSEGGDAWTAAPEITGATCEVKHEYFTASVVTPHAIRVPLYGSQTREFTVTCKKNGFQQSVQIIGPFNVSQANRTSSGAQVGLLGLLVAEMINQASDPEDDQFEYLPSAVKLVPVLTPDEELAEESQVVAKQ
;
A
#
# COMPACT_ATOMS: atom_id res chain seq x y z
N MET A 1 -9.53 4.05 -33.38
CA MET A 1 -10.84 3.90 -32.72
C MET A 1 -10.70 2.75 -31.76
N VAL A 2 -10.65 3.04 -30.46
CA VAL A 2 -10.71 2.00 -29.42
C VAL A 2 -12.18 1.59 -29.35
N ASN A 3 -12.49 0.32 -29.60
CA ASN A 3 -13.81 -0.23 -29.29
C ASN A 3 -13.90 -0.28 -27.77
N ILE A 4 -14.51 0.74 -27.20
CA ILE A 4 -14.87 0.78 -25.80
C ILE A 4 -16.14 -0.06 -25.70
N ASP A 5 -16.04 -1.24 -25.08
CA ASP A 5 -17.23 -1.99 -24.66
C ASP A 5 -18.00 -1.08 -23.67
N ASP A 6 -19.05 -0.43 -24.17
CA ASP A 6 -19.86 0.57 -23.46
C ASP A 6 -20.37 0.05 -22.11
N ASP A 7 -20.58 -1.27 -21.99
CA ASP A 7 -21.11 -1.90 -20.79
C ASP A 7 -20.12 -1.93 -19.61
N HIS A 8 -18.80 -1.97 -19.87
CA HIS A 8 -17.82 -2.08 -18.78
C HIS A 8 -17.66 -0.76 -18.02
N TYR A 9 -17.46 0.34 -18.74
CA TYR A 9 -17.32 1.67 -18.13
C TYR A 9 -18.63 2.14 -17.50
N LYS A 10 -19.77 1.74 -18.08
CA LYS A 10 -21.08 1.97 -17.48
C LYS A 10 -21.20 1.29 -16.11
N LYS A 11 -20.85 0.01 -15.99
CA LYS A 11 -20.84 -0.70 -14.70
C LYS A 11 -19.89 -0.06 -13.69
N LEU A 12 -18.72 0.38 -14.11
CA LEU A 12 -17.79 1.10 -13.21
C LEU A 12 -18.39 2.41 -12.70
N SER A 13 -19.07 3.16 -13.57
CA SER A 13 -19.72 4.41 -13.18
C SER A 13 -20.89 4.19 -12.19
N GLU A 14 -21.65 3.12 -12.35
CA GLU A 14 -22.74 2.73 -11.44
C GLU A 14 -22.21 2.33 -10.06
N ASN A 15 -21.01 1.75 -10.00
CA ASN A 15 -20.37 1.30 -8.77
C ASN A 15 -19.43 2.32 -8.14
N TYR A 16 -19.28 3.50 -8.73
CA TYR A 16 -18.43 4.55 -8.20
C TYR A 16 -18.95 5.02 -6.82
N LYS A 17 -18.11 4.89 -5.80
CA LYS A 17 -18.43 5.28 -4.41
C LYS A 17 -17.68 6.53 -3.94
N GLY A 18 -16.77 7.08 -4.75
CA GLY A 18 -16.02 8.30 -4.45
C GLY A 18 -14.55 8.20 -4.82
N GLU A 19 -13.76 9.13 -4.29
CA GLU A 19 -12.29 9.14 -4.44
C GLU A 19 -11.64 9.15 -3.07
N GLN A 20 -10.46 8.53 -2.97
CA GLN A 20 -9.56 8.66 -1.85
C GLN A 20 -8.27 9.34 -2.29
N THR A 21 -7.72 10.20 -1.45
CA THR A 21 -6.35 10.68 -1.66
C THR A 21 -5.38 9.66 -1.06
N PHE A 22 -4.53 9.09 -1.91
CA PHE A 22 -3.47 8.17 -1.51
C PHE A 22 -2.11 8.85 -1.66
N GLU A 23 -1.28 8.79 -0.63
CA GLU A 23 0.06 9.37 -0.65
C GLU A 23 1.08 8.30 -1.02
N VAL A 24 1.73 8.47 -2.17
CA VAL A 24 2.84 7.63 -2.61
C VAL A 24 4.10 8.11 -1.90
N ARG A 25 4.55 7.32 -0.92
CA ARG A 25 5.75 7.59 -0.12
C ARG A 25 6.77 6.46 -0.30
N THR A 26 8.03 6.81 -0.11
CA THR A 26 9.15 5.86 -0.11
C THR A 26 9.90 5.98 1.20
N VAL A 27 10.25 4.86 1.80
CA VAL A 27 11.03 4.80 3.06
C VAL A 27 12.22 3.89 2.87
N SER A 28 13.27 4.10 3.65
CA SER A 28 14.41 3.19 3.68
C SER A 28 13.98 1.82 4.22
N SER A 29 14.49 0.73 3.65
CA SER A 29 14.41 -0.59 4.29
C SER A 29 15.33 -0.68 5.51
N GLU A 30 16.36 0.16 5.55
CA GLU A 30 17.34 0.25 6.61
C GLU A 30 17.00 1.46 7.49
N GLY A 31 16.58 1.19 8.72
CA GLY A 31 16.16 2.22 9.67
C GLY A 31 14.70 2.07 10.09
N GLY A 32 14.43 2.57 11.30
CA GLY A 32 13.18 2.31 12.02
C GLY A 32 13.28 1.02 12.83
N ASP A 33 13.23 1.14 14.15
CA ASP A 33 13.06 0.03 15.08
C ASP A 33 11.60 -0.07 15.54
N ALA A 34 11.31 -0.88 16.56
CA ALA A 34 9.96 -1.01 17.10
C ALA A 34 9.34 0.32 17.59
N TRP A 35 10.15 1.38 17.76
CA TRP A 35 9.76 2.66 18.33
C TRP A 35 9.93 3.85 17.39
N THR A 36 10.57 3.66 16.23
CA THR A 36 10.92 4.74 15.30
C THR A 36 10.48 4.42 13.88
N ALA A 37 9.93 5.41 13.19
CA ALA A 37 9.56 5.25 11.78
C ALA A 37 10.81 5.14 10.90
N ALA A 38 10.76 4.29 9.88
CA ALA A 38 11.80 4.22 8.86
C ALA A 38 11.96 5.59 8.17
N PRO A 39 13.21 6.04 7.91
CA PRO A 39 13.44 7.36 7.36
C PRO A 39 12.85 7.49 5.96
N GLU A 40 12.16 8.60 5.72
CA GLU A 40 11.55 8.89 4.42
C GLU A 40 12.62 9.24 3.37
N ILE A 41 12.46 8.64 2.19
CA ILE A 41 13.30 8.88 1.03
C ILE A 41 12.48 9.69 0.03
N THR A 42 12.94 10.89 -0.31
CA THR A 42 12.27 11.77 -1.28
C THR A 42 12.88 11.65 -2.68
N GLY A 43 12.18 12.10 -3.72
CA GLY A 43 12.70 12.18 -5.08
C GLY A 43 12.78 10.84 -5.82
N ALA A 44 12.15 9.77 -5.32
CA ALA A 44 12.06 8.51 -6.06
C ALA A 44 11.03 8.66 -7.19
N THR A 45 11.37 8.21 -8.39
CA THR A 45 10.42 8.17 -9.51
C THR A 45 9.61 6.90 -9.39
N CYS A 46 8.29 7.04 -9.24
CA CYS A 46 7.38 5.91 -9.06
C CYS A 46 6.33 5.85 -10.18
N GLU A 47 6.04 4.65 -10.62
CA GLU A 47 4.94 4.33 -11.51
C GLU A 47 3.84 3.65 -10.70
N VAL A 48 2.65 4.22 -10.73
CA VAL A 48 1.44 3.66 -10.13
C VAL A 48 0.61 3.05 -11.26
N LYS A 49 0.40 1.74 -11.19
CA LYS A 49 -0.39 0.95 -12.15
C LYS A 49 -1.63 0.41 -11.46
N HIS A 50 -2.78 0.82 -11.95
CA HIS A 50 -4.07 0.23 -11.64
C HIS A 50 -4.65 -0.36 -12.92
N GLU A 51 -5.67 -1.22 -12.80
CA GLU A 51 -6.35 -1.82 -13.95
C GLU A 51 -6.83 -0.77 -14.97
N TYR A 52 -7.26 0.40 -14.49
CA TYR A 52 -7.89 1.43 -15.30
C TYR A 52 -7.04 2.68 -15.55
N PHE A 53 -5.89 2.83 -14.89
CA PHE A 53 -5.03 4.01 -15.07
C PHE A 53 -3.58 3.70 -14.79
N THR A 54 -2.70 4.54 -15.32
CA THR A 54 -1.28 4.57 -14.98
C THR A 54 -0.87 6.00 -14.71
N ALA A 55 -0.09 6.22 -13.65
CA ALA A 55 0.44 7.53 -13.28
C ALA A 55 1.92 7.43 -12.98
N SER A 56 2.68 8.48 -13.32
CA SER A 56 4.09 8.62 -12.95
C SER A 56 4.24 9.80 -12.02
N VAL A 57 4.86 9.58 -10.86
CA VAL A 57 4.98 10.56 -9.78
C VAL A 57 6.40 10.57 -9.22
N VAL A 58 6.76 11.65 -8.52
CA VAL A 58 8.02 11.76 -7.78
C VAL A 58 7.69 11.92 -6.30
N THR A 59 8.22 11.03 -5.46
CA THR A 59 7.84 10.96 -4.03
C THR A 59 8.39 12.11 -3.18
N PRO A 60 7.69 12.50 -2.09
CA PRO A 60 6.32 12.13 -1.75
C PRO A 60 5.31 12.81 -2.68
N HIS A 61 4.24 12.10 -3.04
CA HIS A 61 3.21 12.65 -3.93
C HIS A 61 1.81 12.14 -3.58
N ALA A 62 0.83 13.05 -3.56
CA ALA A 62 -0.57 12.69 -3.36
C ALA A 62 -1.26 12.46 -4.71
N ILE A 63 -1.94 11.32 -4.87
CA ILE A 63 -2.78 11.01 -6.01
C ILE A 63 -4.22 10.77 -5.54
N ARG A 64 -5.19 11.07 -6.41
CA ARG A 64 -6.58 10.69 -6.17
C ARG A 64 -6.86 9.38 -6.88
N VAL A 65 -7.38 8.42 -6.13
CA VAL A 65 -7.74 7.09 -6.65
C VAL A 65 -9.24 6.88 -6.47
N PRO A 66 -9.93 6.37 -7.51
CA PRO A 66 -11.35 6.08 -7.40
C PRO A 66 -11.60 4.84 -6.53
N LEU A 67 -12.74 4.84 -5.85
CA LEU A 67 -13.27 3.71 -5.09
C LEU A 67 -14.55 3.20 -5.77
N TYR A 68 -14.66 1.89 -5.92
CA TYR A 68 -15.75 1.22 -6.65
C TYR A 68 -16.49 0.19 -5.79
N GLY A 69 -16.53 0.40 -4.46
CA GLY A 69 -17.13 -0.56 -3.52
C GLY A 69 -16.42 -1.92 -3.61
N SER A 70 -17.18 -3.01 -3.71
CA SER A 70 -16.69 -4.39 -3.88
C SER A 70 -15.82 -4.60 -5.13
N GLN A 71 -15.89 -3.69 -6.11
CA GLN A 71 -15.09 -3.73 -7.33
C GLN A 71 -13.83 -2.87 -7.24
N THR A 72 -13.54 -2.26 -6.08
CA THR A 72 -12.24 -1.61 -5.85
C THR A 72 -11.14 -2.65 -6.02
N ARG A 73 -10.09 -2.33 -6.78
CA ARG A 73 -9.00 -3.26 -7.11
C ARG A 73 -7.68 -2.80 -6.51
N GLU A 74 -6.72 -3.70 -6.46
CA GLU A 74 -5.38 -3.33 -6.04
C GLU A 74 -4.67 -2.48 -7.11
N PHE A 75 -3.71 -1.67 -6.67
CA PHE A 75 -2.75 -1.05 -7.56
C PHE A 75 -1.32 -1.41 -7.15
N THR A 76 -0.44 -1.38 -8.14
CA THR A 76 0.98 -1.63 -7.97
C THR A 76 1.74 -0.32 -8.05
N VAL A 77 2.62 -0.07 -7.08
CA VAL A 77 3.56 1.06 -7.09
C VAL A 77 4.96 0.53 -7.28
N THR A 78 5.59 0.90 -8.39
CA THR A 78 6.98 0.55 -8.69
C THR A 78 7.84 1.80 -8.57
N CYS A 79 8.81 1.82 -7.66
CA CYS A 79 9.66 2.97 -7.42
C CYS A 79 11.12 2.70 -7.79
N LYS A 80 11.78 3.74 -8.32
CA LYS A 80 13.20 3.75 -8.68
C LYS A 80 13.87 4.98 -8.09
N LYS A 81 15.07 4.80 -7.54
CA LYS A 81 15.95 5.87 -7.12
C LYS A 81 17.41 5.44 -7.26
N ASN A 82 18.28 6.35 -7.68
CA ASN A 82 19.71 6.07 -7.79
C ASN A 82 20.29 5.65 -6.43
N GLY A 83 21.11 4.60 -6.42
CA GLY A 83 21.66 4.01 -5.20
C GLY A 83 20.72 3.01 -4.50
N PHE A 84 19.52 2.77 -5.03
CA PHE A 84 18.56 1.82 -4.49
C PHE A 84 18.12 0.80 -5.56
N GLN A 85 17.78 -0.40 -5.10
CA GLN A 85 17.12 -1.39 -5.93
C GLN A 85 15.73 -0.88 -6.34
N GLN A 86 15.26 -1.32 -7.51
CA GLN A 86 13.88 -1.10 -7.90
C GLN A 86 12.97 -1.90 -6.95
N SER A 87 12.04 -1.21 -6.29
CA SER A 87 11.08 -1.84 -5.37
C SER A 87 9.66 -1.76 -5.92
N VAL A 88 8.87 -2.78 -5.57
CA VAL A 88 7.46 -2.88 -5.95
C VAL A 88 6.63 -3.08 -4.69
N GLN A 89 5.53 -2.34 -4.56
CA GLN A 89 4.54 -2.51 -3.50
C GLN A 89 3.17 -2.70 -4.14
N ILE A 90 2.48 -3.78 -3.77
CA ILE A 90 1.08 -4.00 -4.13
C ILE A 90 0.22 -3.47 -2.98
N ILE A 91 -0.78 -2.66 -3.31
CA ILE A 91 -1.67 -2.02 -2.35
C ILE A 91 -3.09 -2.44 -2.70
N GLY A 92 -3.66 -3.29 -1.85
CA GLY A 92 -5.02 -3.80 -1.99
C GLY A 92 -6.04 -2.94 -1.26
N PRO A 93 -7.33 -3.03 -1.66
CA PRO A 93 -8.42 -2.42 -0.93
C PRO A 93 -8.65 -3.13 0.41
N PHE A 94 -9.05 -2.36 1.41
CA PHE A 94 -9.38 -2.83 2.74
C PHE A 94 -10.88 -2.65 2.99
N ASN A 95 -11.57 -3.72 3.37
CA ASN A 95 -12.99 -3.69 3.71
C ASN A 95 -13.19 -3.15 5.13
N VAL A 96 -13.48 -1.86 5.22
CA VAL A 96 -13.67 -1.13 6.48
C VAL A 96 -14.93 -1.62 7.20
N SER A 97 -16.01 -1.86 6.46
CA SER A 97 -17.27 -2.34 7.02
C SER A 97 -17.10 -3.69 7.72
N GLN A 98 -16.41 -4.64 7.10
CA GLN A 98 -16.14 -5.95 7.67
C GLN A 98 -15.22 -5.86 8.88
N ALA A 99 -14.15 -5.06 8.78
CA ALA A 99 -13.21 -4.84 9.89
C ALA A 99 -13.90 -4.24 11.12
N ASN A 100 -14.79 -3.26 10.92
CA ASN A 100 -15.58 -2.65 11.99
C ASN A 100 -16.48 -3.66 12.68
N ARG A 101 -17.18 -4.50 11.91
CA ARG A 101 -18.05 -5.55 12.47
C ARG A 101 -17.26 -6.54 13.32
N THR A 102 -16.13 -7.01 12.81
CA THR A 102 -15.23 -7.93 13.54
C THR A 102 -14.69 -7.27 14.82
N SER A 103 -14.27 -6.01 14.76
CA SER A 103 -13.77 -5.25 15.91
C SER A 103 -14.84 -5.04 16.98
N SER A 104 -16.07 -4.67 16.58
CA SER A 104 -17.20 -4.55 17.51
C SER A 104 -17.57 -5.89 18.15
N GLY A 105 -17.53 -6.98 17.39
CA GLY A 105 -17.75 -8.33 17.92
C GLY A 105 -16.68 -8.75 18.93
N ALA A 106 -15.40 -8.52 18.61
CA ALA A 106 -14.28 -8.86 19.47
C ALA A 106 -14.33 -8.13 20.83
N GLN A 107 -14.79 -6.87 20.86
CA GLN A 107 -14.97 -6.11 22.10
C GLN A 107 -15.98 -6.74 23.07
N VAL A 108 -16.94 -7.52 22.56
CA VAL A 108 -17.95 -8.23 23.36
C VAL A 108 -17.48 -9.65 23.75
N GLY A 109 -16.26 -10.03 23.36
CA GLY A 109 -15.66 -11.33 23.62
C GLY A 109 -15.93 -12.37 22.52
N LEU A 110 -15.56 -13.63 22.78
CA LEU A 110 -15.56 -14.69 21.76
C LEU A 110 -16.92 -14.95 21.12
N LEU A 111 -18.01 -14.85 21.89
CA LEU A 111 -19.37 -15.00 21.34
C LEU A 111 -19.74 -13.83 20.42
N GLY A 112 -19.32 -12.61 20.76
CA GLY A 112 -19.51 -11.44 19.90
C GLY A 112 -18.74 -11.55 18.59
N LEU A 113 -17.52 -12.11 18.62
CA LEU A 113 -16.74 -12.40 17.41
C LEU A 113 -17.44 -13.40 16.49
N LEU A 114 -17.97 -14.50 17.04
CA LEU A 114 -18.73 -15.49 16.27
C LEU A 114 -19.96 -14.87 15.60
N VAL A 115 -20.69 -14.01 16.32
CA VAL A 115 -21.84 -13.29 15.77
C VAL A 115 -21.40 -12.34 14.64
N ALA A 116 -20.29 -11.62 14.80
CA ALA A 116 -19.75 -10.76 13.76
C ALA A 116 -19.35 -11.56 12.50
N GLU A 117 -18.74 -12.74 12.65
CA GLU A 117 -18.43 -13.63 11.53
C GLU A 117 -19.69 -14.12 10.79
N MET A 118 -20.76 -14.45 11.53
CA MET A 118 -22.03 -14.81 10.92
C MET A 118 -22.65 -13.63 10.15
N ILE A 119 -22.58 -12.42 10.71
CA ILE A 119 -23.05 -11.20 10.03
C ILE A 119 -22.22 -10.92 8.77
N ASN A 120 -20.90 -11.09 8.83
CA ASN A 120 -20.01 -10.91 7.69
C ASN A 120 -20.30 -11.92 6.57
N GLN A 121 -20.66 -13.17 6.91
CA GLN A 121 -21.06 -14.17 5.92
C GLN A 121 -22.45 -13.91 5.34
N ALA A 122 -23.36 -13.33 6.13
CA ALA A 122 -24.72 -13.04 5.70
C ALA A 122 -24.86 -11.71 4.93
N SER A 123 -23.85 -10.83 4.97
CA SER A 123 -23.92 -9.53 4.31
C SER A 123 -23.46 -9.56 2.87
N ASP A 124 -24.07 -8.70 2.06
CA ASP A 124 -23.63 -8.43 0.70
C ASP A 124 -22.40 -7.50 0.69
N PRO A 125 -21.26 -7.90 0.10
CA PRO A 125 -20.09 -7.05 -0.02
C PRO A 125 -20.30 -5.84 -0.93
N GLU A 126 -21.37 -5.77 -1.73
CA GLU A 126 -21.68 -4.58 -2.55
C GLU A 126 -22.04 -3.34 -1.73
N ASP A 127 -22.54 -3.54 -0.50
CA ASP A 127 -22.88 -2.49 0.44
C ASP A 127 -21.70 -2.06 1.33
N ASP A 128 -20.55 -2.74 1.20
CA ASP A 128 -19.38 -2.47 2.03
C ASP A 128 -18.59 -1.24 1.59
N GLN A 129 -17.99 -0.59 2.58
CA GLN A 129 -17.07 0.51 2.38
C GLN A 129 -15.65 -0.02 2.27
N PHE A 130 -14.95 0.41 1.22
CA PHE A 130 -13.58 0.02 0.92
C PHE A 130 -12.68 1.24 0.85
N GLU A 131 -11.47 1.10 1.39
CA GLU A 131 -10.44 2.15 1.39
C GLU A 131 -9.06 1.53 1.15
N TYR A 132 -8.09 2.31 0.72
CA TYR A 132 -6.68 1.94 0.74
C TYR A 132 -6.03 2.39 2.04
N LEU A 133 -5.38 1.47 2.73
CA LEU A 133 -4.63 1.80 3.95
C LEU A 133 -3.32 2.53 3.60
N PRO A 134 -2.85 3.47 4.44
CA PRO A 134 -1.56 4.10 4.26
C PRO A 134 -0.44 3.05 4.14
N SER A 135 0.35 3.14 3.07
CA SER A 135 1.48 2.25 2.82
C SER A 135 2.60 3.01 2.12
N ALA A 136 3.84 2.59 2.36
CA ALA A 136 5.02 3.20 1.78
C ALA A 136 5.89 2.13 1.11
N VAL A 137 6.49 2.49 -0.02
CA VAL A 137 7.40 1.59 -0.74
C VAL A 137 8.76 1.57 -0.03
N LYS A 138 9.19 0.39 0.41
CA LYS A 138 10.50 0.21 1.04
C LYS A 138 11.58 0.11 -0.03
N LEU A 139 12.54 1.04 -0.01
CA LEU A 139 13.69 1.04 -0.92
C LEU A 139 14.89 0.39 -0.22
N VAL A 140 15.49 -0.58 -0.90
CA VAL A 140 16.69 -1.28 -0.43
C VAL A 140 17.91 -0.67 -1.09
N PRO A 141 18.94 -0.21 -0.36
CA PRO A 141 20.14 0.32 -0.99
C PRO A 141 20.88 -0.77 -1.78
N VAL A 142 21.57 -0.35 -2.83
CA VAL A 142 22.50 -1.23 -3.55
C VAL A 142 23.81 -1.20 -2.78
N LEU A 143 24.13 -2.27 -2.04
CA LEU A 143 25.44 -2.40 -1.39
C LEU A 143 26.53 -2.42 -2.47
N THR A 144 27.45 -1.48 -2.40
CA THR A 144 28.68 -1.51 -3.20
C THR A 144 29.75 -2.33 -2.46
N PRO A 145 30.59 -3.12 -3.15
CA PRO A 145 31.60 -4.00 -2.52
C PRO A 145 32.62 -3.32 -1.59
N ASP A 146 32.72 -1.99 -1.59
CA ASP A 146 33.69 -1.24 -0.78
C ASP A 146 33.30 -1.10 0.71
N GLU A 147 32.07 -1.45 1.10
CA GLU A 147 31.62 -1.39 2.52
C GLU A 147 31.93 -2.64 3.34
N GLU A 148 32.33 -3.77 2.73
CA GLU A 148 32.65 -5.02 3.46
C GLU A 148 34.01 -5.00 4.19
N LEU A 149 34.89 -4.02 3.93
CA LEU A 149 36.28 -4.04 4.43
C LEU A 149 36.55 -3.08 5.61
N ALA A 150 35.55 -2.35 6.10
CA ALA A 150 35.78 -1.33 7.14
C ALA A 150 35.76 -1.87 8.58
N GLU A 151 35.28 -3.09 8.83
CA GLU A 151 35.14 -3.63 10.20
C GLU A 151 36.34 -4.46 10.71
N GLU A 152 37.35 -4.74 9.89
CA GLU A 152 38.53 -5.53 10.30
C GLU A 152 39.83 -4.72 10.35
N SER A 153 39.90 -3.58 11.04
CA SER A 153 41.23 -2.96 11.27
C SER A 153 41.35 -2.02 12.47
N GLN A 154 40.72 -2.30 13.62
CA GLN A 154 41.01 -1.56 14.86
C GLN A 154 41.15 -2.44 16.12
N VAL A 155 41.90 -3.54 16.07
CA VAL A 155 42.34 -4.22 17.31
C VAL A 155 43.75 -4.78 17.25
N VAL A 156 44.77 -4.00 16.85
CA VAL A 156 46.15 -4.25 17.33
C VAL A 156 46.94 -2.94 17.35
N ALA A 157 47.08 -2.32 18.53
CA ALA A 157 48.32 -1.68 18.99
C ALA A 157 48.11 -1.04 20.36
N LYS A 158 48.62 -1.71 21.40
CA LYS A 158 49.30 -1.10 22.56
C LYS A 158 49.95 -2.22 23.38
N GLN A 159 51.25 -2.40 23.16
CA GLN A 159 52.19 -2.95 24.13
C GLN A 159 52.74 -1.80 24.97
#